data_AF-A0A1I5EVR4-F1
#
_entry.id   AF-A0A1I5EVR4-F1
#
_cell.length_a   1.000
_cell.length_b   1.000
_cell.length_c   1.000
_cell.angle_alpha   90.00
_cell.angle_beta   90.00
_cell.angle_gamma   90.00
#
_symmetry.space_group_name_H-M   'P 1'
#
loop_
_entity.id
_entity.type
_entity.pdbx_description
1 polymer ?
#
loop_
_entity_poly.entity_id
_entity_poly.type
_entity_poly.pdbx_seq_one_letter_code
_entity_poly.pdbx_strand_id
1 'polypeptide(L)'
;MVGVASADALEWGPCPEGIAPGLECSTLEVPLDYRDPGGRQVKLAISRLASEKPSQRRGVLLTNPGGPGVAGLDYPALLAAKELPIPGVPQATPRPSG
;
A
#
# COMPACT_ATOMS: atom_id res chain seq x y z
N MET A 1 -28.72 -6.65 -12.30
CA MET A 1 -28.14 -5.56 -11.52
C MET A 1 -26.67 -5.85 -11.35
N VAL A 2 -25.78 -5.01 -11.88
CA VAL A 2 -24.33 -5.15 -11.76
C VAL A 2 -23.94 -4.62 -10.38
N GLY A 3 -23.52 -5.51 -9.47
CA GLY A 3 -22.93 -5.10 -8.21
C GLY A 3 -21.54 -4.55 -8.47
N VAL A 4 -21.33 -3.27 -8.15
CA VAL A 4 -19.98 -2.72 -7.99
C VAL A 4 -19.34 -3.47 -6.84
N ALA A 5 -18.10 -3.94 -6.98
CA ALA A 5 -17.36 -4.53 -5.87
C ALA A 5 -17.47 -3.59 -4.67
N SER A 6 -18.04 -4.07 -3.56
CA SER A 6 -18.05 -3.29 -2.33
C SER A 6 -16.61 -3.02 -1.96
N ALA A 7 -16.25 -1.75 -1.84
CA ALA A 7 -15.05 -1.35 -1.14
C ALA A 7 -15.29 -1.60 0.35
N ASP A 8 -15.40 -2.87 0.73
CA ASP A 8 -15.22 -3.24 2.13
C ASP A 8 -13.91 -2.62 2.56
N ALA A 9 -13.96 -1.86 3.66
CA ALA A 9 -12.81 -1.18 4.16
C ALA A 9 -11.71 -2.23 4.35
N LEU A 10 -10.59 -2.05 3.64
CA LEU A 10 -9.45 -2.94 3.74
C LEU A 10 -9.08 -3.13 5.21
N GLU A 11 -9.04 -4.37 5.66
CA GLU A 11 -8.60 -4.72 7.01
C GLU A 11 -7.07 -4.68 7.03
N TRP A 12 -6.51 -3.69 7.73
CA TRP A 12 -5.07 -3.49 7.82
C TRP A 12 -4.51 -4.16 9.07
N GLY A 13 -3.39 -4.84 8.91
CA GLY A 13 -2.71 -5.51 10.00
C GLY A 13 -1.20 -5.58 9.81
N PRO A 14 -0.49 -6.29 10.69
CA PRO A 14 0.94 -6.51 10.53
C PRO A 14 1.24 -7.24 9.22
N CYS A 15 2.35 -6.86 8.58
CA CYS A 15 2.83 -7.56 7.41
C CYS A 15 3.43 -8.94 7.75
N PRO A 16 3.38 -9.91 6.83
CA PRO A 16 4.10 -11.18 6.97
C PRO A 16 5.62 -11.00 7.10
N GLU A 17 6.30 -12.06 7.55
CA GLU A 17 7.77 -12.08 7.58
C GLU A 17 8.38 -11.83 6.20
N GLY A 18 9.54 -11.16 6.18
CA GLY A 18 10.25 -10.80 4.94
C GLY A 18 9.83 -9.48 4.31
N ILE A 19 8.81 -8.80 4.85
CA ILE A 19 8.41 -7.44 4.46
C ILE A 19 9.06 -6.42 5.41
N ALA A 20 9.42 -5.25 4.87
CA ALA A 20 10.06 -4.17 5.61
C ALA A 20 9.21 -3.74 6.83
N PRO A 21 9.85 -3.46 7.98
CA PRO A 21 9.16 -3.07 9.20
C PRO A 21 8.48 -1.70 9.06
N GLY A 22 7.45 -1.47 9.87
CA GLY A 22 6.71 -0.20 9.87
C GLY A 22 5.64 -0.09 8.77
N LEU A 23 5.51 -1.11 7.92
CA LEU A 23 4.41 -1.25 6.98
C LEU A 23 3.22 -1.97 7.62
N GLU A 24 2.02 -1.58 7.17
CA GLU A 24 0.79 -2.32 7.39
C GLU A 24 0.39 -3.01 6.08
N CYS A 25 -0.08 -4.24 6.17
CA CYS A 25 -0.49 -5.02 5.01
C CYS A 25 -1.99 -5.34 5.06
N SER A 26 -2.56 -5.51 3.88
CA SER A 26 -3.94 -5.96 3.68
C SER A 26 -4.03 -6.79 2.40
N THR A 27 -5.20 -7.37 2.16
CA THR A 27 -5.52 -8.12 0.94
C THR A 27 -6.77 -7.56 0.31
N LEU A 28 -6.69 -7.24 -0.98
CA LEU A 28 -7.83 -6.83 -1.80
C LEU A 28 -8.25 -8.00 -2.69
N GLU A 29 -9.54 -8.33 -2.69
CA GLU A 29 -10.11 -9.29 -3.64
C GLU A 29 -10.62 -8.52 -4.88
N VAL A 30 -10.21 -8.98 -6.07
CA VAL A 30 -10.65 -8.41 -7.35
C VAL A 30 -11.05 -9.52 -8.32
N PRO A 31 -11.96 -9.25 -9.27
CA PRO A 31 -12.34 -10.26 -10.25
C PRO A 31 -11.16 -10.58 -11.17
N LEU A 32 -10.98 -11.86 -11.46
CA LEU A 32 -10.01 -12.33 -12.45
C LEU A 32 -10.38 -11.83 -13.86
N ASP A 33 -11.67 -11.86 -14.18
CA ASP A 33 -12.24 -11.30 -15.41
C ASP A 33 -13.23 -10.19 -15.06
N TYR A 34 -12.88 -8.94 -15.37
CA TYR A 34 -13.73 -7.78 -15.08
C TYR A 34 -15.03 -7.75 -15.89
N ARG A 35 -15.17 -8.58 -16.95
CA ARG A 35 -16.45 -8.73 -17.68
C ARG A 35 -17.44 -9.62 -16.93
N ASP A 36 -16.95 -10.44 -15.99
CA ASP A 36 -17.73 -11.26 -15.07
C ASP A 36 -17.33 -10.95 -13.61
N PRO A 37 -17.76 -9.80 -13.06
CA PRO A 37 -17.34 -9.35 -11.74
C PRO A 37 -17.78 -10.26 -10.59
N GLY A 38 -18.80 -11.11 -10.81
CA GLY A 38 -19.25 -12.12 -9.85
C GLY A 38 -18.53 -13.46 -10.00
N GLY A 39 -17.64 -13.60 -10.99
CA GLY A 39 -16.88 -14.81 -11.25
C GLY A 39 -15.71 -15.01 -10.27
N ARG A 40 -14.69 -15.74 -10.74
CA ARG A 40 -13.51 -16.08 -9.93
C ARG A 40 -12.78 -14.82 -9.46
N GLN A 41 -12.53 -14.72 -8.16
CA GLN A 41 -11.74 -13.65 -7.56
C GLN A 41 -10.26 -14.05 -7.45
N VAL A 42 -9.38 -13.04 -7.45
CA VAL A 42 -7.96 -13.16 -7.11
C VAL A 42 -7.62 -12.21 -5.97
N LYS A 43 -6.61 -12.59 -5.17
CA LYS A 43 -6.15 -11.82 -4.01
C LYS A 43 -4.92 -11.00 -4.39
N LEU A 44 -5.00 -9.69 -4.18
CA LEU A 44 -3.90 -8.76 -4.33
C LEU A 44 -3.38 -8.38 -2.94
N ALA A 45 -2.13 -8.74 -2.66
CA ALA A 45 -1.44 -8.25 -1.46
C ALA A 45 -1.08 -6.78 -1.65
N ILE A 46 -1.37 -5.95 -0.66
CA ILE A 46 -1.03 -4.53 -0.64
C ILE A 46 -0.39 -4.18 0.69
N SER A 47 0.54 -3.23 0.66
CA SER A 47 1.14 -2.64 1.86
C SER A 47 0.92 -1.14 1.86
N ARG A 48 1.01 -0.53 3.05
CA ARG A 48 1.07 0.92 3.20
C ARG A 48 2.04 1.30 4.30
N LEU A 49 2.73 2.40 4.07
CA LEU A 49 3.36 3.17 5.13
C LEU A 49 2.34 4.21 5.60
N ALA A 50 1.80 4.03 6.81
CA ALA A 50 0.81 4.95 7.37
C ALA A 50 1.45 6.33 7.63
N SER A 51 0.67 7.39 7.43
CA SER A 51 1.15 8.75 7.74
C SER A 51 1.30 8.91 9.25
N GLU A 52 2.46 9.41 9.68
CA GLU A 52 2.70 9.78 11.08
C GLU A 52 1.84 10.96 11.56
N LYS A 53 1.26 11.73 10.62
CA LYS A 53 0.37 12.87 10.91
C LYS A 53 -0.97 12.67 10.19
N PRO A 54 -1.86 11.78 10.67
CA PRO A 54 -3.12 11.45 10.00
C PRO A 54 -4.00 12.68 9.71
N SER A 55 -3.96 13.70 10.57
CA SER A 55 -4.72 14.95 10.39
C SER A 55 -4.22 15.84 9.24
N GLN A 56 -2.98 15.65 8.79
CA GLN A 56 -2.38 16.39 7.67
C GLN A 56 -2.33 15.54 6.38
N ARG A 57 -2.86 14.32 6.43
CA ARG A 57 -2.86 13.41 5.29
C ARG A 57 -3.71 13.96 4.15
N ARG A 58 -3.10 14.11 2.98
CA ARG A 58 -3.77 14.58 1.76
C ARG A 58 -4.48 13.47 0.99
N GLY A 59 -4.03 12.22 1.11
CA GLY A 59 -4.55 11.10 0.34
C GLY A 59 -3.63 9.89 0.35
N VAL A 60 -3.76 9.02 -0.66
CA VAL A 60 -2.88 7.87 -0.92
C VAL A 60 -1.92 8.22 -2.05
N LEU A 61 -0.62 7.97 -1.86
CA LEU A 61 0.34 7.84 -2.95
C LEU A 61 0.45 6.36 -3.30
N LEU A 62 -0.13 5.96 -4.44
CA LEU A 62 -0.01 4.60 -4.93
C LEU A 62 1.29 4.47 -5.71
N THR A 63 2.10 3.47 -5.38
CA THR A 63 3.41 3.26 -5.98
C THR A 63 3.45 1.94 -6.73
N ASN A 64 4.22 1.91 -7.82
CA ASN A 64 4.49 0.70 -8.60
C ASN A 64 5.99 0.72 -8.94
N PRO A 65 6.81 -0.24 -8.47
CA PRO A 65 8.24 -0.26 -8.74
C PRO A 65 8.59 -0.49 -10.22
N GLY A 66 7.62 -0.85 -11.05
CA GLY A 66 7.83 -1.18 -12.46
C GLY A 66 8.16 -2.65 -12.67
N GLY A 67 8.97 -2.95 -13.69
CA GLY A 67 9.21 -4.33 -14.13
C GLY A 67 8.35 -4.70 -15.34
N PRO A 68 7.74 -5.87 -15.36
CA PRO A 68 6.76 -6.34 -14.39
C PRO A 68 7.26 -7.54 -13.57
N GLY A 69 6.44 -8.04 -12.64
CA GLY A 69 6.77 -9.22 -11.81
C GLY A 69 7.63 -8.92 -10.58
N VAL A 70 8.09 -7.67 -10.42
CA VAL A 70 8.76 -7.20 -9.21
C VAL A 70 7.72 -6.99 -8.10
N ALA A 71 8.02 -7.50 -6.89
CA ALA A 71 7.15 -7.31 -5.73
C ALA A 71 7.12 -5.84 -5.29
N GLY A 72 5.92 -5.29 -5.09
CA GLY A 72 5.72 -3.88 -4.71
C GLY A 72 5.64 -3.62 -3.21
N LEU A 73 5.55 -4.65 -2.36
CA LEU A 73 5.19 -4.50 -0.95
C LEU A 73 6.21 -3.66 -0.15
N ASP A 74 7.50 -3.78 -0.42
CA ASP A 74 8.54 -3.01 0.30
C ASP A 74 8.76 -1.60 -0.26
N TYR A 75 8.22 -1.33 -1.45
CA TYR A 75 8.56 -0.14 -2.19
C TYR A 75 8.20 1.19 -1.48
N PRO A 76 7.07 1.31 -0.74
CA PRO A 76 6.80 2.49 0.06
C PRO A 76 7.89 2.81 1.09
N ALA A 77 8.43 1.79 1.77
CA ALA A 77 9.50 1.96 2.75
C ALA A 77 10.81 2.38 2.08
N LEU A 78 11.14 1.78 0.93
CA LEU A 78 12.31 2.15 0.14
C LEU A 78 12.25 3.60 -0.36
N LEU A 79 11.07 4.08 -0.76
CA LEU A 79 10.88 5.46 -1.19
C LEU A 79 11.00 6.45 -0.02
N ALA A 80 10.44 6.11 1.15
CA ALA A 80 10.57 6.92 2.36
C ALA A 80 12.04 7.04 2.80
N ALA A 81 12.80 5.93 2.77
CA ALA A 81 14.21 5.91 3.12
C ALA A 81 15.11 6.71 2.15
N LYS A 82 14.63 6.95 0.93
CA LYS A 82 15.36 7.73 -0.09
C LYS A 82 15.10 9.24 0.00
N GLU A 83 14.44 9.72 1.07
CA GLU A 83 14.18 11.14 1.32
C GLU A 83 13.62 11.84 0.07
N LEU A 84 12.58 11.26 -0.54
CA LEU A 84 11.93 11.88 -1.68
C LEU A 84 11.57 13.32 -1.31
N PRO A 85 12.07 14.34 -2.05
CA PRO A 85 11.70 15.71 -1.78
C PRO A 85 10.25 15.89 -2.22
N ILE A 86 9.32 15.75 -1.28
CA ILE A 86 7.93 16.14 -1.49
C ILE A 86 7.87 17.65 -1.19
N PRO A 87 7.59 18.52 -2.19
CA PRO A 87 7.47 19.95 -1.93
C PRO A 87 6.43 20.22 -0.84
N GLY A 88 6.86 20.85 0.26
CA GLY A 88 5.98 21.22 1.38
C GLY A 88 5.82 20.19 2.50
N VAL A 89 6.54 19.07 2.49
CA VAL A 89 6.58 18.13 3.61
C VAL A 89 7.93 18.28 4.34
N PRO A 90 7.96 18.61 5.65
CA PRO A 90 9.19 18.58 6.41
C PRO A 90 9.76 17.16 6.41
N GLN A 91 11.05 17.03 6.09
CA GLN A 91 11.73 15.73 6.12
C GLN A 91 11.51 15.08 7.50
N ALA A 92 11.12 13.81 7.50
CA ALA A 92 11.06 13.05 8.74
C ALA A 92 12.51 12.86 9.22
N THR A 93 12.83 13.35 10.42
CA THR A 93 14.13 13.05 11.04
C THR A 93 14.31 11.54 11.12
N PRO A 94 15.47 10.98 10.68
CA PRO A 94 15.74 9.56 10.82
C PRO A 94 15.51 9.11 12.25
N ARG A 95 14.76 8.03 12.45
CA ARG A 95 14.63 7.41 13.77
C ARG A 95 16.03 6.97 14.22
N PRO A 96 16.50 7.33 15.44
CA PRO A 96 17.77 6.84 15.94
C PRO A 96 17.71 5.32 16.07
N SER A 97 18.74 4.65 15.56
CA SER A 97 18.97 3.22 15.76
C SER A 97 19.35 3.02 17.23
N GLY A 98 18.35 2.71 18.07
CA GLY A 98 18.52 2.35 19.48
C GLY A 98 17.78 1.07 19.77
#